data_AF-A0AAP4R542-F1
#
_entry.id   AF-A0AAP4R542-F1
#
_cell.length_a   1.000
_cell.length_b   1.000
_cell.length_c   1.000
_cell.angle_alpha   90.00
_cell.angle_beta   90.00
_cell.angle_gamma   90.00
#
_symmetry.space_group_name_H-M   'P 1'
#
loop_
_entity.id
_entity.type
_entity.pdbx_description
1 polymer ?
#
loop_
_entity_poly.entity_id
_entity_poly.type
_entity_poly.pdbx_seq_one_letter_code
_entity_poly.pdbx_strand_id
1 'polypeptide(L)'
;MVKGPAYIALAFFSAATFACSPVHTLDVSFERDSAKVSGDEITRLANWAIDLQLKYPNLDRTSVGGLAEADERQPHVLAQQRAESIKGLLVTLGLGRAPIDVDARLYKSHHLSGVPDNGRRVEIDFLPGCPHECPCQVK
;
A
#
# COMPACT_ATOMS: atom_id res chain seq x y z
N MET A 1 45.95 41.93 32.42
CA MET A 1 45.74 40.49 32.14
C MET A 1 44.28 40.31 31.72
N VAL A 2 44.02 40.16 30.41
CA VAL A 2 42.66 40.02 29.87
C VAL A 2 42.32 38.53 29.78
N LYS A 3 41.30 38.08 30.51
CA LYS A 3 40.77 36.71 30.47
C LYS A 3 39.97 36.52 29.17
N GLY A 4 40.34 35.50 28.39
CA GLY A 4 39.74 35.20 27.09
C GLY A 4 38.29 34.70 27.15
N PRO A 5 37.56 34.74 26.03
CA PRO A 5 36.13 34.45 26.00
C PRO A 5 35.86 32.94 26.08
N ALA A 6 34.79 32.59 26.79
CA ALA A 6 34.26 31.23 26.86
C ALA A 6 33.51 30.91 25.56
N TYR A 7 33.94 29.84 24.87
CA TYR A 7 33.25 29.33 23.69
C TYR A 7 32.10 28.41 24.13
N ILE A 8 30.86 28.79 23.81
CA ILE A 8 29.68 27.93 23.95
C ILE A 8 29.63 27.01 22.73
N ALA A 9 29.90 25.72 22.92
CA ALA A 9 29.72 24.71 21.88
C ALA A 9 28.23 24.36 21.78
N LEU A 10 27.58 24.79 20.69
CA LEU A 10 26.20 24.42 20.37
C LEU A 10 26.20 23.01 19.75
N ALA A 11 25.81 22.00 20.53
CA ALA A 11 25.65 20.64 20.01
C ALA A 11 24.35 20.55 19.19
N PHE A 12 24.48 20.49 17.87
CA PHE A 12 23.38 20.15 16.96
C PHE A 12 23.09 18.65 17.09
N PHE A 13 22.07 18.30 17.88
CA PHE A 13 21.48 16.96 17.82
C PHE A 13 20.61 16.89 16.56
N SER A 14 21.20 16.45 15.46
CA SER A 14 20.45 16.07 14.26
C SER A 14 19.65 14.80 14.58
N ALA A 15 18.41 14.94 15.02
CA ALA A 15 17.48 13.83 15.06
C ALA A 15 17.25 13.38 13.61
N ALA A 16 17.73 12.19 13.25
CA ALA A 16 17.41 11.58 11.98
C ALA A 16 15.88 11.44 11.90
N THR A 17 15.21 12.26 11.10
CA THR A 17 13.79 12.12 10.80
C THR A 17 13.64 10.93 9.86
N PHE A 18 13.47 9.73 10.41
CA PHE A 18 13.05 8.59 9.61
C PHE A 18 11.63 8.86 9.09
N ALA A 19 11.40 8.67 7.80
CA ALA A 19 10.06 8.72 7.22
C ALA A 19 9.24 7.55 7.80
N CYS A 20 8.41 7.83 8.81
CA CYS A 20 7.48 6.84 9.35
C CYS A 20 6.25 6.78 8.44
N SER A 21 5.97 5.62 7.85
CA SER A 21 4.75 5.38 7.09
C SER A 21 3.87 4.40 7.86
N PRO A 22 2.62 4.77 8.20
CA PRO A 22 1.66 3.84 8.79
C PRO A 22 0.95 2.98 7.72
N VAL A 23 1.29 3.14 6.44
CA VAL A 23 0.64 2.41 5.34
C VAL A 23 1.08 0.96 5.33
N HIS A 24 0.11 0.06 5.21
CA HIS A 24 0.33 -1.37 5.05
C HIS A 24 -0.02 -1.77 3.62
N THR A 25 0.93 -2.42 2.94
CA THR A 25 0.78 -2.81 1.53
C THR A 25 0.60 -4.31 1.38
N LEU A 26 -0.27 -4.71 0.45
CA LEU A 26 -0.40 -6.09 0.00
C LEU A 26 -0.59 -6.12 -1.51
N ASP A 27 0.20 -6.94 -2.20
CA ASP A 27 -0.02 -7.24 -3.61
C ASP A 27 -0.85 -8.52 -3.73
N VAL A 28 -1.81 -8.55 -4.66
CA VAL A 28 -2.60 -9.74 -5.03
C VAL A 28 -2.33 -10.10 -6.48
N SER A 29 -1.79 -11.29 -6.73
CA SER A 29 -1.38 -11.73 -8.06
C SER A 29 -2.53 -12.35 -8.84
N PHE A 30 -2.48 -12.24 -10.16
CA PHE A 30 -3.48 -12.79 -11.08
C PHE A 30 -2.82 -13.63 -12.18
N GLU A 31 -3.57 -14.63 -12.64
CA GLU A 31 -3.23 -15.34 -13.86
C GLU A 31 -3.33 -14.43 -15.09
N ARG A 32 -2.58 -14.79 -16.13
CA ARG A 32 -2.60 -14.06 -17.40
C ARG A 32 -4.01 -14.04 -17.98
N ASP A 33 -4.40 -12.89 -18.51
CA ASP A 33 -5.69 -12.69 -19.18
C ASP A 33 -6.93 -12.95 -18.29
N SER A 34 -6.75 -12.87 -16.97
CA SER A 34 -7.76 -13.20 -15.96
C SER A 34 -7.89 -12.12 -14.89
N ALA A 35 -9.13 -11.85 -14.50
CA ALA A 35 -9.48 -11.07 -13.30
C ALA A 35 -10.01 -11.95 -12.16
N LYS A 36 -9.93 -13.29 -12.29
CA LYS A 36 -10.33 -14.22 -11.23
C LYS A 36 -9.24 -14.27 -10.16
N VAL A 37 -9.62 -13.95 -8.93
CA VAL A 37 -8.76 -14.11 -7.75
C VAL A 37 -8.69 -15.60 -7.39
N SER A 38 -7.49 -16.13 -7.14
CA SER A 38 -7.31 -17.52 -6.73
C SER A 38 -7.76 -17.73 -5.28
N GLY A 39 -8.03 -18.98 -4.88
CA GLY A 39 -8.41 -19.30 -3.50
C GLY A 39 -7.32 -18.94 -2.48
N ASP A 40 -6.05 -19.14 -2.86
CA ASP A 40 -4.89 -18.82 -2.01
C ASP A 40 -4.76 -17.30 -1.82
N GLU A 41 -4.98 -16.53 -2.89
CA GLU A 41 -4.99 -15.07 -2.84
C GLU A 41 -6.16 -14.53 -2.00
N ILE A 42 -7.35 -15.11 -2.13
CA ILE A 42 -8.51 -14.76 -1.28
C ILE A 42 -8.19 -15.02 0.20
N THR A 43 -7.58 -16.16 0.50
CA THR A 43 -7.22 -16.54 1.88
C THR A 43 -6.17 -15.58 2.44
N ARG A 44 -5.13 -15.24 1.66
CA ARG A 44 -4.11 -14.29 2.09
C ARG A 44 -4.68 -12.90 2.34
N LEU A 45 -5.53 -12.41 1.42
CA LEU A 45 -6.21 -11.13 1.54
C LEU A 45 -7.12 -11.07 2.78
N ALA A 46 -7.88 -12.14 3.04
CA ALA A 46 -8.76 -12.23 4.20
C ALA A 46 -7.99 -12.16 5.52
N ASN A 47 -6.93 -12.97 5.66
CA ASN A 47 -6.10 -12.96 6.87
C ASN A 47 -5.48 -11.57 7.11
N TRP A 48 -4.91 -10.97 6.06
CA TRP A 48 -4.33 -9.63 6.14
C TRP A 48 -5.37 -8.57 6.56
N ALA A 49 -6.57 -8.60 5.98
CA ALA A 49 -7.64 -7.68 6.33
C ALA A 49 -8.14 -7.85 7.78
N ILE A 50 -8.17 -9.09 8.28
CA ILE A 50 -8.52 -9.39 9.68
C ILE A 50 -7.45 -8.85 10.63
N ASP A 51 -6.17 -9.12 10.36
CA ASP A 51 -5.05 -8.66 11.18
C ASP A 51 -5.03 -7.12 11.29
N LEU A 52 -5.25 -6.43 10.16
CA LEU A 52 -5.35 -4.97 10.15
C LEU A 52 -6.50 -4.46 11.02
N GLN A 53 -7.69 -5.06 10.92
CA GLN A 53 -8.85 -4.63 11.69
C GLN A 53 -8.73 -4.94 13.18
N LEU A 54 -8.01 -6.00 13.55
CA LEU A 54 -7.69 -6.29 14.95
C LEU A 54 -6.69 -5.27 15.52
N LYS A 55 -5.71 -4.84 14.71
CA LYS A 55 -4.68 -3.89 15.14
C LYS A 55 -5.17 -2.43 15.10
N TYR A 56 -6.01 -2.08 14.13
CA TYR A 56 -6.46 -0.72 13.84
C TYR A 56 -7.99 -0.63 13.80
N PRO A 57 -8.63 -0.27 14.92
CA PRO A 57 -10.09 -0.13 14.96
C PRO A 57 -10.59 1.10 14.17
N ASN A 58 -9.73 2.11 13.98
CA ASN A 58 -10.02 3.29 13.17
C ASN A 58 -9.41 3.11 11.78
N LEU A 59 -10.23 3.26 10.74
CA LEU A 59 -9.81 3.15 9.34
C LEU A 59 -9.89 4.54 8.72
N ASP A 60 -8.88 4.95 7.95
CA ASP A 60 -8.90 6.22 7.21
C ASP A 60 -9.22 5.96 5.74
N ARG A 61 -8.39 5.18 5.05
CA ARG A 61 -8.50 4.96 3.61
C ARG A 61 -7.85 3.66 3.17
N THR A 62 -8.33 3.10 2.07
CA THR A 62 -7.60 2.09 1.31
C THR A 62 -7.50 2.53 -0.16
N SER A 63 -6.35 2.38 -0.79
CA SER A 63 -6.21 2.52 -2.24
C SER A 63 -5.95 1.16 -2.88
N VAL A 64 -6.58 0.95 -4.03
CA VAL A 64 -6.54 -0.28 -4.81
C VAL A 64 -6.14 0.09 -6.23
N GLY A 65 -4.91 -0.28 -6.61
CA GLY A 65 -4.40 -0.06 -7.97
C GLY A 65 -4.34 -1.36 -8.75
N GLY A 66 -5.15 -1.49 -9.79
CA GLY A 66 -5.11 -2.64 -10.69
C GLY A 66 -4.03 -2.52 -11.76
N LEU A 67 -3.29 -3.59 -12.00
CA LEU A 67 -2.28 -3.67 -13.04
C LEU A 67 -2.53 -4.83 -14.01
N ALA A 68 -2.14 -4.58 -15.25
CA ALA A 68 -2.05 -5.58 -16.30
C ALA A 68 -0.78 -5.36 -17.11
N GLU A 69 -0.20 -6.45 -17.60
CA GLU A 69 0.90 -6.37 -18.55
C GLU A 69 0.36 -5.86 -19.90
N ALA A 70 1.17 -5.10 -20.64
CA ALA A 70 0.73 -4.43 -21.87
C ALA A 70 0.38 -5.41 -23.01
N ASP A 71 0.84 -6.64 -22.92
CA ASP A 71 0.64 -7.74 -23.88
C ASP A 71 -0.49 -8.70 -23.47
N GLU A 72 -1.23 -8.40 -22.41
CA GLU A 72 -2.48 -9.10 -22.08
C GLU A 72 -3.63 -8.66 -22.99
N ARG A 73 -4.66 -9.50 -23.08
CA ARG A 73 -5.86 -9.23 -23.87
C ARG A 73 -6.69 -8.14 -23.20
N GLN A 74 -6.87 -7.02 -23.91
CA GLN A 74 -7.61 -5.85 -23.40
C GLN A 74 -7.06 -5.39 -22.04
N PRO A 75 -5.78 -5.01 -21.96
CA PRO A 75 -5.06 -4.95 -20.69
C PRO A 75 -5.60 -3.85 -19.75
N HIS A 76 -6.09 -2.74 -20.30
CA HIS A 76 -6.79 -1.71 -19.52
C HIS A 76 -8.08 -2.23 -18.87
N VAL A 77 -8.85 -3.07 -19.59
CA VAL A 77 -10.08 -3.67 -19.07
C VAL A 77 -9.74 -4.67 -17.96
N LEU A 78 -8.70 -5.49 -18.16
CA LEU A 78 -8.23 -6.44 -17.14
C LEU A 78 -7.76 -5.73 -15.87
N ALA A 79 -6.93 -4.69 -15.99
CA ALA A 79 -6.47 -3.91 -14.84
C ALA A 79 -7.66 -3.37 -14.02
N GLN A 80 -8.66 -2.79 -14.68
CA GLN A 80 -9.88 -2.31 -14.00
C GLN A 80 -10.67 -3.45 -13.34
N GLN A 81 -10.88 -4.55 -14.05
CA GLN A 81 -11.64 -5.70 -13.52
C GLN A 81 -10.96 -6.33 -12.31
N ARG A 82 -9.63 -6.42 -12.31
CA ARG A 82 -8.85 -6.89 -11.16
C ARG A 82 -9.04 -5.95 -9.97
N ALA A 83 -8.89 -4.64 -10.17
CA ALA A 83 -9.08 -3.64 -9.11
C ALA A 83 -10.48 -3.72 -8.49
N GLU A 84 -11.53 -3.77 -9.32
CA GLU A 84 -12.92 -3.88 -8.84
C GLU A 84 -13.21 -5.20 -8.13
N SER A 85 -12.61 -6.31 -8.59
CA SER A 85 -12.74 -7.61 -7.92
C SER A 85 -12.16 -7.57 -6.51
N ILE A 86 -10.98 -6.95 -6.35
CA ILE A 86 -10.35 -6.78 -5.04
C ILE A 86 -11.14 -5.81 -4.16
N LYS A 87 -11.61 -4.68 -4.70
CA LYS A 87 -12.50 -3.78 -3.96
C LYS A 87 -13.74 -4.50 -3.42
N GLY A 88 -14.41 -5.31 -4.24
CA GLY A 88 -15.57 -6.10 -3.82
C GLY A 88 -15.25 -7.05 -2.66
N LEU A 89 -14.08 -7.71 -2.71
CA LEU A 89 -13.60 -8.55 -1.60
C LEU A 89 -13.29 -7.75 -0.35
N LEU A 90 -12.59 -6.62 -0.45
CA LEU A 90 -12.26 -5.74 0.68
C LEU A 90 -13.53 -5.20 1.38
N VAL A 91 -14.56 -4.84 0.61
CA VAL A 91 -15.88 -4.46 1.14
C VAL A 91 -16.49 -5.62 1.92
N THR A 92 -16.48 -6.82 1.34
CA THR A 92 -17.01 -8.04 1.99
C THR A 92 -16.25 -8.37 3.29
N LEU A 93 -14.94 -8.10 3.32
CA LEU A 93 -14.06 -8.31 4.48
C LEU A 93 -14.14 -7.20 5.53
N GLY A 94 -15.00 -6.18 5.34
CA GLY A 94 -15.25 -5.14 6.36
C GLY A 94 -14.38 -3.89 6.25
N LEU A 95 -13.48 -3.81 5.26
CA LEU A 95 -12.65 -2.62 5.01
C LEU A 95 -13.42 -1.50 4.28
N GLY A 96 -14.61 -1.79 3.75
CA GLY A 96 -15.52 -0.79 3.15
C GLY A 96 -16.16 0.21 4.11
N ARG A 97 -15.79 0.19 5.41
CA ARG A 97 -16.23 1.20 6.40
C ARG A 97 -15.48 2.53 6.26
N ALA A 98 -14.40 2.54 5.49
CA ALA A 98 -13.66 3.72 5.08
C ALA A 98 -13.63 3.82 3.54
N PRO A 99 -13.34 5.01 2.97
CA PRO A 99 -13.18 5.17 1.53
C PRO A 99 -12.18 4.19 0.93
N ILE A 100 -12.59 3.57 -0.18
CA ILE A 100 -11.71 2.76 -1.04
C ILE A 100 -11.57 3.47 -2.38
N ASP A 101 -10.38 4.01 -2.62
CA ASP A 101 -10.01 4.62 -3.89
C ASP A 101 -9.53 3.54 -4.86
N VAL A 102 -9.94 3.64 -6.12
CA VAL A 102 -9.60 2.66 -7.16
C VAL A 102 -8.95 3.35 -8.33
N ASP A 103 -7.82 2.81 -8.78
CA ASP A 103 -7.22 3.12 -10.06
C ASP A 103 -6.85 1.85 -10.84
N ALA A 104 -6.53 2.04 -12.12
CA ALA A 104 -6.08 0.97 -13.00
C ALA A 104 -5.05 1.51 -13.99
N ARG A 105 -3.96 0.77 -14.18
CA ARG A 105 -2.83 1.17 -15.03
C ARG A 105 -2.16 -0.01 -15.70
N LEU A 106 -1.51 0.27 -16.83
CA LEU A 106 -0.65 -0.73 -17.46
C LEU A 106 0.68 -0.78 -16.71
N TYR A 107 1.13 -1.99 -16.44
CA TYR A 107 2.47 -2.21 -15.92
C TYR A 107 3.49 -1.94 -17.04
N LYS A 108 4.49 -1.11 -16.72
CA LYS A 108 5.64 -0.89 -17.58
C LYS A 108 6.79 -1.71 -17.03
N SER A 109 7.16 -2.76 -17.74
CA SER A 109 8.34 -3.53 -17.36
C SER A 109 9.58 -2.67 -17.42
N HIS A 110 10.34 -2.68 -16.33
CA HIS A 110 11.67 -2.10 -16.29
C HIS A 110 12.75 -3.17 -16.56
N HIS A 111 12.36 -4.43 -16.79
CA HIS A 111 13.23 -5.60 -16.98
C HIS A 111 14.55 -5.49 -16.22
N LEU A 112 14.47 -5.51 -14.89
CA LEU A 112 15.65 -5.60 -14.04
C LEU A 112 16.08 -7.07 -13.99
N SER A 113 17.33 -7.34 -14.38
CA SER A 113 17.88 -8.70 -14.36
C SER A 113 17.76 -9.31 -12.96
N GLY A 114 17.15 -10.50 -12.86
CA GLY A 114 16.94 -11.20 -11.60
C GLY A 114 15.71 -10.78 -10.80
N VAL A 115 14.93 -9.79 -11.26
CA VAL A 115 13.64 -9.42 -10.65
C VAL A 115 12.52 -9.95 -11.56
N PRO A 116 11.74 -10.94 -11.11
CA PRO A 116 10.56 -11.40 -11.84
C PRO A 116 9.62 -10.23 -12.08
N ASP A 117 9.20 -10.09 -13.34
CA ASP A 117 8.15 -9.15 -13.67
C ASP A 117 6.84 -9.62 -13.02
N ASN A 118 6.15 -8.70 -12.35
CA ASN A 118 4.87 -8.99 -11.69
C ASN A 118 3.80 -7.97 -12.13
N GLY A 119 3.67 -7.71 -13.42
CA GLY A 119 2.67 -6.77 -13.93
C GLY A 119 1.21 -7.20 -13.77
N ARG A 120 0.96 -8.48 -13.45
CA ARG A 120 -0.37 -9.08 -13.30
C ARG A 120 -0.81 -9.09 -11.85
N ARG A 121 -1.11 -7.91 -11.29
CA ARG A 121 -1.45 -7.79 -9.88
C ARG A 121 -2.41 -6.65 -9.56
N VAL A 122 -2.89 -6.64 -8.33
CA VAL A 122 -3.48 -5.46 -7.68
C VAL A 122 -2.59 -5.08 -6.50
N GLU A 123 -2.24 -3.81 -6.43
CA GLU A 123 -1.55 -3.20 -5.30
C GLU A 123 -2.62 -2.65 -4.34
N ILE A 124 -2.53 -3.00 -3.06
CA ILE A 124 -3.45 -2.53 -2.01
C ILE A 124 -2.64 -1.80 -0.96
N ASP A 125 -2.97 -0.53 -0.72
CA ASP A 125 -2.39 0.25 0.36
C ASP A 125 -3.48 0.62 1.37
N PHE A 126 -3.34 0.16 2.61
CA PHE A 126 -4.23 0.47 3.71
C PHE A 126 -3.60 1.53 4.62
N LEU A 127 -4.31 2.65 4.80
CA LEU A 127 -3.97 3.70 5.75
C LEU A 127 -4.87 3.58 6.99
N PRO A 128 -4.33 3.19 8.16
CA PRO A 128 -5.10 3.22 9.39
C PRO A 128 -5.45 4.65 9.77
N GLY A 129 -6.59 4.83 10.43
CA GLY A 129 -6.91 6.07 11.12
C GLY A 129 -6.10 6.19 12.41
N CYS A 130 -5.95 7.41 12.90
CA CYS A 130 -5.28 7.67 14.17
C CYS A 130 -6.08 7.13 15.38
N PRO A 131 -5.43 6.68 16.46
CA PRO A 131 -3.98 6.56 16.63
C PRO A 131 -3.38 5.33 15.92
N HIS A 132 -2.13 5.47 15.46
CA HIS A 132 -1.31 4.39 14.90
C HIS A 132 0.17 4.63 15.27
N GLU A 133 1.09 3.75 14.88
CA GLU A 133 2.51 3.79 15.28
C GLU A 133 3.27 5.04 14.85
N CYS A 134 2.84 5.69 13.76
CA CYS A 134 3.47 6.91 13.28
C CYS A 134 2.84 8.18 13.88
N PRO A 135 3.60 9.30 13.99
CA PRO A 135 3.06 10.58 14.43
C PRO A 135 1.90 11.04 13.54
N CYS A 136 0.72 11.15 14.15
CA CYS A 136 -0.47 11.69 13.49
C CYS A 136 -0.35 13.21 13.33
N GLN A 137 -0.58 13.71 12.12
CA GLN A 137 -0.77 15.14 11.91
C GLN A 137 -2.19 15.49 12.33
N VAL A 138 -2.34 16.28 13.40
CA VAL A 138 -3.64 16.86 13.75
C VAL A 138 -3.91 17.96 12.75
N LYS A 139 -4.99 17.83 11.97
CA LYS A 139 -5.41 18.84 11.00
C LYS A 139 -6.22 19.95 11.68
#